data_AF-X0T2G7-F1
#
_entry.id   AF-X0T2G7-F1
#
_cell.length_a   1.000
_cell.length_b   1.000
_cell.length_c   1.000
_cell.angle_alpha   90.00
_cell.angle_beta   90.00
_cell.angle_gamma   90.00
#
_symmetry.space_group_name_H-M   'P 1'
#
loop_
_entity.id
_entity.type
_entity.pdbx_description
1 polymer ?
#
loop_
_entity_poly.entity_id
_entity_poly.type
_entity_poly.pdbx_seq_one_letter_code
_entity_poly.pdbx_strand_id
1 'polypeptide(L)' 'MPQVTYFKPAGVPARLLERVALSVEELEAIRLKDLEGLQQEECAQRM' A
#
# COMPACT_ATOMS: atom_id res chain seq x y z
N MET A 1 11.68 4.67 -4.62
CA MET A 1 10.37 5.31 -4.91
C MET A 1 9.56 4.37 -5.80
N PRO A 2 8.25 4.20 -5.57
CA PRO A 2 7.41 3.27 -6.34
C PRO A 2 7.28 3.73 -7.80
N GLN A 3 7.34 2.78 -8.74
CA GLN A 3 7.17 3.06 -10.17
C GLN A 3 5.70 3.33 -10.55
N VAL A 4 4.77 2.81 -9.75
CA VAL A 4 3.32 3.01 -9.91
C VAL A 4 2.78 3.61 -8.62
N THR A 5 2.12 4.75 -8.73
CA THR A 5 1.61 5.53 -7.58
C THR A 5 0.08 5.60 -7.52
N TYR A 6 -0.61 4.91 -8.43
CA TYR A 6 -2.06 4.97 -8.51
C TYR A 6 -2.64 3.62 -8.86
N PHE A 7 -3.66 3.21 -8.08
CA PHE A 7 -4.45 2.02 -8.35
C PHE A 7 -5.92 2.43 -8.55
N LYS A 8 -6.56 1.85 -9.57
CA LYS A 8 -8.00 2.00 -9.81
C LYS A 8 -8.65 0.63 -9.86
N PRO A 9 -9.61 0.31 -8.97
CA PRO A 9 -10.35 -0.93 -9.07
C PRO A 9 -11.20 -0.99 -10.36
N ALA A 10 -11.38 -2.21 -10.87
CA ALA A 10 -12.27 -2.48 -12.01
C ALA A 10 -13.74 -2.35 -11.59
N GLY A 11 -14.63 -2.08 -12.54
CA GLY A 11 -16.09 -2.10 -12.32
C GLY A 11 -16.72 -0.80 -11.79
N VAL A 12 -15.94 0.17 -11.29
CA VAL A 12 -16.47 1.46 -10.81
C VAL A 12 -15.85 2.65 -11.57
N PRO A 13 -16.66 3.60 -12.10
CA PRO A 13 -16.15 4.83 -12.70
C PRO A 13 -15.31 5.65 -11.72
N ALA A 14 -14.16 6.17 -12.18
CA ALA A 14 -13.22 6.88 -11.31
C ALA A 14 -13.83 8.10 -10.58
N ARG A 15 -14.79 8.78 -11.21
CA ARG A 15 -15.49 9.93 -10.62
C ARG A 15 -16.37 9.60 -9.41
N LEU A 16 -16.68 8.32 -9.21
CA LEU A 16 -17.51 7.84 -8.09
C LEU A 16 -16.66 7.21 -6.98
N LEU A 17 -15.34 7.07 -7.19
CA LEU A 17 -14.44 6.47 -6.20
C LEU A 17 -13.92 7.54 -5.25
N GLU A 18 -13.95 7.22 -3.96
CA GLU A 18 -13.18 7.93 -2.96
C GLU A 18 -11.68 7.67 -3.17
N ARG A 19 -10.85 8.69 -2.94
CA ARG A 19 -9.40 8.59 -3.07
C ARG A 19 -8.78 8.58 -1.69
N VAL A 20 -7.89 7.61 -1.47
CA VAL A 20 -7.02 7.54 -0.30
C VAL A 20 -5.59 7.60 -0.81
N ALA A 21 -4.79 8.52 -0.27
CA ALA A 21 -3.36 8.60 -0.55
C ALA A 21 -2.62 7.84 0.56
N LEU A 22 -1.75 6.92 0.16
CA LEU A 22 -0.84 6.24 1.07
C LEU A 22 0.50 6.95 1.08
N SER A 23 1.08 7.11 2.27
CA SER A 23 2.47 7.51 2.40
C SER A 23 3.40 6.37 1.92
N VAL A 24 4.68 6.70 1.68
CA VAL A 24 5.68 5.67 1.35
C VAL A 24 5.87 4.69 2.51
N GLU A 25 5.76 5.18 3.75
CA GLU A 25 5.84 4.36 4.96
C GLU A 25 4.67 3.37 5.05
N GLU A 26 3.44 3.83 4.80
CA GLU A 26 2.25 2.97 4.80
C GLU A 26 2.31 1.91 3.70
N LEU A 27 2.81 2.28 2.52
CA LEU A 27 3.03 1.33 1.42
C LEU A 27 4.06 0.24 1.81
N GLU A 28 5.15 0.64 2.47
CA GLU A 28 6.19 -0.29 2.91
C GLU A 28 5.70 -1.22 4.00
N ALA A 29 4.87 -0.73 4.93
CA ALA A 29 4.23 -1.56 5.95
C ALA A 29 3.36 -2.67 5.32
N ILE A 30 2.53 -2.33 4.33
CA ILE A 30 1.71 -3.30 3.57
C ILE A 30 2.60 -4.32 2.85
N ARG A 31 3.70 -3.86 2.22
CA ARG A 31 4.63 -4.74 1.51
C ARG A 31 5.26 -5.78 2.45
N LEU A 32 5.75 -5.35 3.62
CA LEU A 32 6.40 -6.25 4.58
C LEU A 32 5.42 -7.21 5.23
N LYS A 33 4.23 -6.71 5.61
CA LYS A 33 3.21 -7.49 6.31
C LYS A 33 2.48 -8.46 5.37
N ASP A 34 1.88 -7.95 4.30
CA ASP A 34 0.93 -8.70 3.46
C ASP A 34 1.62 -9.42 2.31
N LEU A 35 2.64 -8.82 1.69
CA LEU A 35 3.36 -9.43 0.58
C LEU A 35 4.51 -10.33 1.03
N GLU A 36 5.31 -9.92 2.01
CA GLU A 36 6.42 -10.73 2.55
C GLU A 36 6.01 -11.64 3.72
N GLY A 37 4.85 -11.42 4.34
CA GLY A 37 4.31 -12.27 5.41
C GLY A 37 5.02 -12.13 6.75
N LEU A 38 5.72 -11.01 6.99
CA LEU A 38 6.48 -10.79 8.22
C LEU A 38 5.59 -10.52 9.44
N GLN A 39 6.09 -10.87 10.62
CA GLN A 39 5.47 -10.47 11.88
C GLN A 39 5.66 -8.97 12.13
N GLN A 40 4.80 -8.39 12.95
CA GLN A 40 4.78 -6.93 13.17
C GLN A 40 6.10 -6.40 13.75
N GLU A 41 6.74 -7.16 14.64
CA GLU A 41 8.05 -6.82 15.21
C GLU A 41 9.15 -6.84 14.13
N GLU A 42 9.10 -7.79 13.20
CA GLU A 42 10.05 -7.89 12.09
C GLU A 42 9.85 -6.75 11.08
N CYS A 43 8.59 -6.37 10.80
CA CYS A 43 8.30 -5.19 9.99
C CYS A 43 8.91 -3.92 10.61
N ALA A 44 8.72 -3.73 11.92
CA ALA A 44 9.22 -2.55 12.63
C ALA A 44 10.75 -2.44 12.66
N GLN A 45 11.47 -3.56 12.56
CA GLN A 45 12.93 -3.55 12.48
C GLN A 45 13.47 -3.21 11.09
N ARG A 46 12.66 -3.37 10.03
CA ARG A 46 13.06 -3.17 8.63
C ARG A 46 12.69 -1.80 8.07
N MET A 47 11.83 -1.06 8.77
CA MET A 47 11.38 0.30 8.44
C MET A 47 12.11 1.32 9.30
#